data_AF-A0A8J3UJK8-F1
#
_entry.id   AF-A0A8J3UJK8-F1
#
_cell.length_a   1.000
_cell.length_b   1.000
_cell.length_c   1.000
_cell.angle_alpha   90.00
_cell.angle_beta   90.00
_cell.angle_gamma   90.00
#
_symmetry.space_group_name_H-M   'P 1'
#
loop_
_entity.id
_entity.type
_entity.pdbx_description
1 polymer ?
#
loop_
_entity_poly.entity_id
_entity_poly.type
_entity_poly.pdbx_seq_one_letter_code
_entity_poly.pdbx_strand_id
1 'polypeptide(L)'
;MSDLVDTRVSTDEQSTQRQTHLLAEAGLTTGAEGVRLFSDPANLLQNPRAHARRLPTAGALRAAGRHAHRLRALPAVRDLADILAVRGWCQQHGVKLRVLSGALSGITDLAASDATTTMLVKVLVSVGQFQRDLQNELTREGLAAAWATGAKSGRRPQVAKLGAVDEVRQAFRTGASIAALARELHVSRGAIRTAVADLLPGQPERPAATAVIAPQAVRMEIPGKIARHFHDHDELGDTEQRALRQGRTVRRGQGYSLHVTATHQVHQALLAAAATLNEEGASSADRKAYRIYLDRLTTVSATGIN
;
A
#
# COMPACT_ATOMS: atom_id res chain seq x y z
N MET A 1 20.15 8.54 33.37
CA MET A 1 19.63 7.99 32.10
C MET A 1 18.11 8.17 32.14
N SER A 2 17.45 8.47 31.03
CA SER A 2 16.00 8.68 31.03
C SER A 2 15.34 7.72 30.05
N ASP A 3 14.53 6.79 30.56
CA ASP A 3 13.86 5.77 29.77
C ASP A 3 12.56 6.33 29.19
N LEU A 4 12.42 6.21 27.86
CA LEU A 4 11.19 6.56 27.16
C LEU A 4 10.41 5.27 26.94
N VAL A 5 9.19 5.20 27.44
CA VAL A 5 8.41 3.97 27.42
C VAL A 5 7.19 4.22 26.57
N ASP A 6 6.94 3.33 25.62
CA ASP A 6 5.80 3.44 24.71
C ASP A 6 4.88 2.23 24.84
N THR A 7 3.58 2.51 25.02
CA THR A 7 2.51 1.52 25.15
C THR A 7 1.38 1.82 24.18
N ARG A 8 0.74 0.78 23.65
CA ARG A 8 -0.28 0.96 22.61
C ARG A 8 -1.39 -0.09 22.68
N VAL A 9 -2.59 0.30 22.29
CA VAL A 9 -3.69 -0.63 22.02
C VAL A 9 -4.17 -0.51 20.56
N SER A 10 -4.68 -1.60 19.98
CA SER A 10 -5.15 -1.60 18.58
C SER A 10 -6.61 -1.17 18.44
N THR A 11 -7.41 -1.34 19.50
CA THR A 11 -8.76 -0.79 19.64
C THR A 11 -8.92 -0.16 21.01
N ASP A 12 -9.89 0.74 21.14
CA ASP A 12 -10.28 1.40 22.39
C ASP A 12 -10.81 0.42 23.45
N GLU A 13 -11.38 -0.72 23.03
CA GLU A 13 -11.81 -1.80 23.92
C GLU A 13 -10.66 -2.68 24.46
N GLN A 14 -9.42 -2.51 23.95
CA GLN A 14 -8.27 -3.31 24.37
C GLN A 14 -7.55 -2.72 25.59
N SER A 15 -7.02 -3.59 26.44
CA SER A 15 -6.29 -3.22 27.65
C SER A 15 -4.77 -3.19 27.44
N THR A 16 -4.09 -2.23 28.05
CA THR A 16 -2.62 -2.15 28.14
C THR A 16 -2.02 -3.02 29.26
N GLN A 17 -2.85 -3.72 30.05
CA GLN A 17 -2.43 -4.40 31.29
C GLN A 17 -1.24 -5.36 31.11
N ARG A 18 -1.21 -6.14 30.03
CA ARG A 18 -0.06 -7.02 29.70
C ARG A 18 1.21 -6.22 29.49
N GLN A 19 1.11 -5.06 28.84
CA GLN A 19 2.27 -4.23 28.57
C GLN A 19 2.76 -3.56 29.86
N THR A 20 1.83 -3.01 30.64
CA THR A 20 2.13 -2.42 31.94
C THR A 20 2.78 -3.41 32.89
N HIS A 21 2.37 -4.69 32.87
CA HIS A 21 3.00 -5.74 33.66
C HIS A 21 4.47 -5.98 33.27
N LEU A 22 4.76 -6.14 31.97
CA LEU A 22 6.14 -6.32 31.47
C LEU A 22 7.02 -5.09 31.74
N LEU A 23 6.42 -3.89 31.73
CA LEU A 23 7.12 -2.66 32.10
C LEU A 23 7.43 -2.62 33.59
N ALA A 24 6.51 -3.06 34.44
CA ALA A 24 6.73 -3.16 35.88
C ALA A 24 7.84 -4.16 36.22
N GLU A 25 7.86 -5.34 35.59
CA GLU A 25 8.96 -6.32 35.73
C GLU A 25 10.31 -5.74 35.32
N ALA A 26 10.32 -4.83 34.34
CA ALA A 26 11.52 -4.15 33.88
C ALA A 26 11.90 -2.92 34.73
N GLY A 27 11.16 -2.61 35.81
CA GLY A 27 11.36 -1.45 36.68
C GLY A 27 10.92 -0.11 36.06
N LEU A 28 10.05 -0.14 35.06
CA LEU A 28 9.64 1.02 34.25
C LEU A 28 8.21 1.44 34.56
N THR A 29 7.97 1.81 35.82
CA THR A 29 6.64 2.21 36.29
C THR A 29 6.42 3.72 36.14
N THR A 30 5.15 4.11 36.05
CA THR A 30 4.74 5.52 36.07
C THR A 30 5.16 6.16 37.39
N GLY A 31 5.96 7.23 37.34
CA GLY A 31 6.50 7.92 38.51
C GLY A 31 7.90 7.49 38.94
N ALA A 32 8.51 6.50 38.29
CA ALA A 32 9.92 6.18 38.50
C ALA A 32 10.83 7.31 37.98
N GLU A 33 11.91 7.59 38.71
CA GLU A 33 12.84 8.67 38.37
C GLU A 33 13.44 8.44 36.96
N GLY A 34 13.22 9.40 36.06
CA GLY A 34 13.72 9.34 34.69
C GLY A 34 12.87 8.52 33.71
N VAL A 35 11.72 7.98 34.11
CA VAL A 35 10.80 7.25 33.20
C VAL A 35 9.71 8.18 32.67
N ARG A 36 9.58 8.28 31.34
CA ARG A 36 8.44 8.97 30.70
C ARG A 36 7.63 7.98 29.86
N LEU A 37 6.38 7.77 30.28
CA LEU A 37 5.43 6.88 29.62
C LEU A 37 4.61 7.63 28.57
N PHE A 38 4.52 7.06 27.38
CA PHE A 38 3.68 7.48 26.28
C PHE A 38 2.66 6.36 26.00
N SER A 39 1.42 6.75 25.75
CA SER A 39 0.34 5.82 25.42
C SER A 39 -0.35 6.30 24.15
N ASP A 40 -0.42 5.44 23.14
CA ASP A 40 -1.12 5.74 21.89
C ASP A 40 -2.50 5.07 21.88
N PRO A 41 -3.60 5.85 21.96
CA PRO A 41 -4.94 5.31 21.77
C PRO A 41 -5.13 4.90 20.30
N ALA A 42 -5.79 3.77 20.11
CA ALA A 42 -5.98 3.05 18.84
C ALA A 42 -6.16 3.90 17.56
N ASN A 43 -6.83 5.05 17.60
CA ASN A 43 -7.36 5.75 16.43
C ASN A 43 -6.37 6.45 15.46
N LEU A 44 -5.05 6.30 15.61
CA LEU A 44 -4.05 6.91 14.68
C LEU A 44 -3.56 5.95 13.58
N LEU A 45 -4.37 4.92 13.32
CA LEU A 45 -4.10 3.69 12.58
C LEU A 45 -3.86 3.80 11.05
N GLN A 46 -3.48 4.92 10.44
CA GLN A 46 -3.25 4.94 8.97
C GLN A 46 -1.96 5.60 8.49
N ASN A 47 -1.15 6.20 9.36
CA ASN A 47 0.03 6.93 8.91
C ASN A 47 1.27 6.65 9.79
N PRO A 48 2.21 5.80 9.35
CA PRO A 48 3.50 5.57 10.03
C PRO A 48 4.25 6.87 10.38
N ARG A 49 4.07 7.92 9.56
CA ARG A 49 4.68 9.24 9.78
C ARG A 49 4.03 10.01 10.93
N ALA A 50 2.78 9.72 11.29
CA ALA A 50 2.11 10.34 12.43
C ALA A 50 2.65 9.81 13.76
N HIS A 51 3.00 8.52 13.83
CA HIS A 51 3.64 7.91 15.00
C HIS A 51 5.05 8.46 15.24
N ALA A 52 5.88 8.50 14.19
CA ALA A 52 7.22 9.08 14.27
C ALA A 52 7.22 10.59 14.62
N ARG A 53 6.15 11.32 14.26
CA ARG A 53 5.94 12.74 14.62
C ARG A 53 5.54 12.97 16.08
N ARG A 54 5.02 11.94 16.77
CA ARG A 54 4.61 12.00 18.18
C ARG A 54 5.69 11.51 19.14
N LEU A 55 6.69 10.77 18.64
CA LEU A 55 7.94 10.62 19.38
C LEU A 55 8.45 12.03 19.74
N PRO A 56 8.88 12.26 21.00
CA PRO A 56 9.29 13.58 21.44
C PRO A 56 10.34 14.16 20.48
N THR A 57 10.15 15.42 20.09
CA THR A 57 11.09 16.11 19.20
C THR A 57 12.50 16.04 19.78
N ALA A 58 13.51 15.94 18.92
CA ALA A 58 14.92 15.93 19.31
C ALA A 58 15.26 16.99 20.37
N GLY A 59 14.62 18.17 20.29
CA GLY A 59 14.77 19.26 21.26
C GLY A 59 14.24 18.93 22.67
N ALA A 60 13.12 18.22 22.80
CA ALA A 60 12.57 17.80 24.10
C ALA A 60 13.39 16.68 24.76
N LEU A 61 14.08 15.87 23.94
CA LEU A 61 15.05 14.87 24.42
C LEU A 61 16.37 15.53 24.83
N ARG A 62 16.87 16.48 24.02
CA ARG A 62 18.11 17.23 24.28
C ARG A 62 17.99 18.18 25.48
N ALA A 63 16.86 18.84 25.69
CA ALA A 63 16.62 19.73 26.83
C ALA A 63 16.62 19.00 28.19
N ALA A 64 16.47 17.67 28.19
CA ALA A 64 16.57 16.83 29.40
C ALA A 64 18.03 16.47 29.78
N GLY A 65 19.04 16.97 29.04
CA GLY A 65 20.43 17.06 29.50
C GLY A 65 21.19 15.75 29.76
N ARG A 66 20.74 14.59 29.26
CA ARG A 66 21.42 13.30 29.50
C ARG A 66 21.42 12.38 28.26
N HIS A 67 22.60 12.06 27.75
CA HIS A 67 22.91 11.38 26.48
C HIS A 67 22.49 9.90 26.32
N ALA A 68 21.52 9.40 27.08
CA ALA A 68 21.13 7.99 26.99
C ALA A 68 19.63 7.83 27.23
N HIS A 69 18.88 7.89 26.14
CA HIS A 69 17.47 7.51 26.09
C HIS A 69 17.37 6.08 25.60
N ARG A 70 16.62 5.23 26.32
CA ARG A 70 16.24 3.90 25.86
C ARG A 70 14.76 3.94 25.54
N LEU A 71 14.42 3.86 24.25
CA LEU A 71 13.03 3.64 23.84
C LEU A 71 12.71 2.19 24.12
N ARG A 72 11.81 1.93 25.07
CA ARG A 72 11.31 0.59 25.38
C ARG A 72 9.92 0.45 24.81
N ALA A 73 9.84 -0.13 23.62
CA ALA A 73 8.59 -0.40 22.94
C ALA A 73 8.20 -1.87 23.17
N LEU A 74 7.04 -2.09 23.76
CA LEU A 74 6.26 -3.31 23.56
C LEU A 74 5.44 -3.08 22.29
N PRO A 75 5.16 -4.11 21.45
CA PRO A 75 5.01 -3.94 20.00
C PRO A 75 3.89 -2.95 19.62
N ALA A 76 4.24 -1.66 19.64
CA ALA A 76 3.48 -0.53 19.15
C ALA A 76 3.58 -0.43 17.63
N VAL A 77 4.20 -1.43 17.03
CA VAL A 77 4.76 -1.45 15.70
C VAL A 77 3.95 -2.49 14.93
N ARG A 78 3.06 -2.04 14.06
CA ARG A 78 2.04 -2.90 13.44
C ARG A 78 2.62 -3.84 12.40
N ASP A 79 3.67 -3.35 11.76
CA ASP A 79 4.38 -4.07 10.74
C ASP A 79 5.88 -3.82 10.88
N LEU A 80 6.62 -4.56 10.09
CA LEU A 80 8.05 -4.50 10.05
C LEU A 80 8.60 -3.15 9.53
N ALA A 81 7.85 -2.44 8.69
CA ALA A 81 8.24 -1.15 8.17
C ALA A 81 8.21 -0.08 9.28
N ASP A 82 7.24 -0.15 10.18
CA ASP A 82 7.18 0.68 11.37
C ASP A 82 8.41 0.42 12.28
N ILE A 83 8.91 -0.84 12.40
CA ILE A 83 10.10 -1.17 13.23
C ILE A 83 11.33 -0.48 12.66
N LEU A 84 11.50 -0.56 11.34
CA LEU A 84 12.61 0.07 10.64
C LEU A 84 12.55 1.60 10.70
N ALA A 85 11.34 2.18 10.65
CA ALA A 85 11.15 3.62 10.79
C ALA A 85 11.56 4.12 12.18
N VAL A 86 11.13 3.43 13.24
CA VAL A 86 11.52 3.74 14.63
C VAL A 86 13.01 3.54 14.83
N ARG A 87 13.59 2.46 14.30
CA ARG A 87 15.04 2.23 14.32
C ARG A 87 15.81 3.38 13.66
N GLY A 88 15.41 3.79 12.46
CA GLY A 88 16.05 4.89 11.74
C GLY A 88 15.95 6.23 12.47
N TRP A 89 14.80 6.51 13.08
CA TRP A 89 14.63 7.68 13.93
C TRP A 89 15.56 7.63 15.16
N CYS A 90 15.63 6.49 15.85
CA CYS A 90 16.52 6.28 17.00
C CYS A 90 17.99 6.50 16.63
N GLN A 91 18.43 5.99 15.47
CA GLN A 91 19.78 6.19 14.94
C GLN A 91 20.10 7.67 14.68
N GLN A 92 19.18 8.40 14.04
CA GLN A 92 19.34 9.82 13.77
C GLN A 92 19.44 10.68 15.05
N HIS A 93 18.87 10.19 16.15
CA HIS A 93 18.73 10.93 17.40
C HIS A 93 19.66 10.42 18.51
N GLY A 94 20.49 9.40 18.24
CA GLY A 94 21.39 8.80 19.24
C GLY A 94 20.65 8.09 20.39
N VAL A 95 19.45 7.57 20.11
CA VAL A 95 18.59 6.90 21.09
C VAL A 95 18.79 5.38 20.96
N LYS A 96 18.94 4.68 22.08
CA LYS A 96 18.97 3.21 22.09
C LYS A 96 17.56 2.66 21.97
N LEU A 97 17.37 1.66 21.13
CA LEU A 97 16.05 1.03 20.94
C LEU A 97 16.06 -0.36 21.58
N ARG A 98 15.20 -0.60 22.56
CA ARG A 98 15.03 -1.93 23.16
C ARG A 98 13.58 -2.38 23.01
N VAL A 99 13.39 -3.57 22.47
CA VAL A 99 12.08 -4.22 22.46
C VAL A 99 11.99 -5.10 23.70
N LEU A 100 10.87 -5.09 24.42
CA LEU A 100 10.73 -5.87 25.65
C LEU A 100 10.00 -7.21 25.48
N SER A 101 9.46 -7.49 24.29
CA SER A 101 8.72 -8.73 24.03
C SER A 101 8.83 -9.18 22.57
N GLY A 102 8.59 -10.46 22.31
CA GLY A 102 8.70 -11.08 20.98
C GLY A 102 10.13 -11.42 20.56
N ALA A 103 10.32 -11.76 19.29
CA ALA A 103 11.58 -12.28 18.75
C ALA A 103 12.78 -11.32 18.84
N LEU A 104 12.52 -10.04 19.11
CA LEU A 104 13.53 -8.98 19.21
C LEU A 104 13.91 -8.64 20.66
N SER A 105 13.31 -9.27 21.66
CA SER A 105 13.50 -8.92 23.07
C SER A 105 14.91 -9.19 23.61
N GLY A 106 15.63 -10.12 22.99
CA GLY A 106 17.02 -10.47 23.33
C GLY A 106 18.06 -9.43 22.87
N ILE A 107 17.67 -8.46 22.03
CA ILE A 107 18.58 -7.44 21.50
C ILE A 107 18.53 -6.20 22.41
N THR A 108 19.64 -5.90 23.06
CA THR A 108 19.74 -4.80 24.04
C THR A 108 19.66 -3.41 23.40
N ASP A 109 20.10 -3.28 22.14
CA ASP A 109 19.98 -2.07 21.34
C ASP A 109 19.78 -2.39 19.85
N LEU A 110 18.53 -2.40 19.40
CA LEU A 110 18.17 -2.58 17.98
C LEU A 110 18.63 -1.40 17.11
N ALA A 111 18.86 -0.22 17.68
CA ALA A 111 19.34 0.94 16.92
C ALA A 111 20.86 0.91 16.70
N ALA A 112 21.57 -0.03 17.34
CA ALA A 112 22.99 -0.19 17.13
C ALA A 112 23.31 -0.41 15.65
N SER A 113 24.42 0.21 15.23
CA SER A 113 24.90 0.22 13.84
C SER A 113 26.05 -0.76 13.64
N ASP A 114 26.32 -1.64 14.60
CA ASP A 114 27.28 -2.73 14.42
C ASP A 114 26.79 -3.73 13.37
N ALA A 115 27.74 -4.45 12.79
CA ALA A 115 27.49 -5.38 11.70
C ALA A 115 26.52 -6.49 12.11
N THR A 116 26.65 -7.02 13.32
CA THR A 116 25.84 -8.13 13.84
C THR A 116 24.38 -7.72 14.03
N THR A 117 24.12 -6.61 14.73
CA THR A 117 22.76 -6.09 14.94
C THR A 117 22.12 -5.73 13.60
N THR A 118 22.88 -5.11 12.70
CA THR A 118 22.37 -4.73 11.37
C THR A 118 22.03 -5.96 10.53
N MET A 119 22.85 -7.01 10.56
CA MET A 119 22.57 -8.27 9.88
C MET A 119 21.32 -8.94 10.45
N LEU A 120 21.23 -9.11 11.76
CA LEU A 120 20.09 -9.75 12.43
C LEU A 120 18.77 -9.03 12.13
N VAL A 121 18.76 -7.69 12.24
CA VAL A 121 17.58 -6.89 11.89
C VAL A 121 17.21 -7.10 10.42
N LYS A 122 18.18 -7.05 9.49
CA LYS A 122 17.90 -7.28 8.06
C LYS A 122 17.35 -8.67 7.79
N VAL A 123 17.89 -9.72 8.41
CA VAL A 123 17.40 -11.10 8.23
C VAL A 123 15.97 -11.23 8.73
N LEU A 124 15.67 -10.75 9.95
CA LEU A 124 14.31 -10.78 10.50
C LEU A 124 13.34 -9.97 9.64
N VAL A 125 13.82 -8.85 9.08
CA VAL A 125 13.06 -8.05 8.13
C VAL A 125 12.73 -8.86 6.87
N SER A 126 13.73 -9.48 6.26
CA SER A 126 13.53 -10.29 5.07
C SER A 126 12.56 -11.45 5.30
N VAL A 127 12.69 -12.16 6.42
CA VAL A 127 11.78 -13.28 6.78
C VAL A 127 10.35 -12.77 6.99
N GLY A 128 10.17 -11.67 7.72
CA GLY A 128 8.84 -11.09 7.95
C GLY A 128 8.20 -10.49 6.69
N GLN A 129 8.99 -10.10 5.69
CA GLN A 129 8.49 -9.70 4.37
C GLN A 129 8.10 -10.93 3.55
N PHE A 130 8.97 -11.95 3.50
CA PHE A 130 8.70 -13.23 2.83
C PHE A 130 7.39 -13.87 3.30
N GLN A 131 7.16 -13.95 4.62
CA GLN A 131 5.93 -14.52 5.17
C GLN A 131 4.67 -13.74 4.73
N ARG A 132 4.74 -12.40 4.66
CA ARG A 132 3.62 -11.57 4.20
C ARG A 132 3.36 -11.75 2.71
N ASP A 133 4.41 -11.85 1.91
CA ASP A 133 4.28 -12.06 0.47
C ASP A 133 3.67 -13.44 0.17
N LEU A 134 4.10 -14.48 0.89
CA LEU A 134 3.52 -15.83 0.80
C LEU A 134 2.03 -15.86 1.23
N GLN A 135 1.68 -15.18 2.33
CA GLN A 135 0.26 -15.07 2.73
C GLN A 135 -0.60 -14.37 1.66
N ASN A 136 -0.06 -13.32 1.03
CA ASN A 136 -0.75 -12.61 -0.04
C ASN A 136 -0.91 -13.48 -1.29
N GLU A 137 0.12 -14.27 -1.64
CA GLU A 137 0.07 -15.23 -2.75
C GLU A 137 -1.03 -16.27 -2.53
N LEU A 138 -1.03 -16.96 -1.38
CA LEU A 138 -2.07 -17.93 -1.02
C LEU A 138 -3.46 -17.31 -0.98
N THR A 139 -3.57 -16.05 -0.53
CA THR A 139 -4.86 -15.34 -0.54
C THR A 139 -5.33 -15.08 -1.97
N ARG A 140 -4.43 -14.70 -2.89
CA ARG A 140 -4.78 -14.48 -4.31
C ARG A 140 -5.19 -15.80 -4.97
N GLU A 141 -4.48 -16.88 -4.71
CA GLU A 141 -4.84 -18.22 -5.21
C GLU A 141 -6.22 -18.64 -4.71
N GLY A 142 -6.49 -18.48 -3.41
CA GLY A 142 -7.80 -18.78 -2.83
C GLY A 142 -8.92 -17.92 -3.42
N LEU A 143 -8.67 -16.62 -3.63
CA LEU A 143 -9.64 -15.73 -4.30
C LEU A 143 -9.87 -16.12 -5.76
N ALA A 144 -8.82 -16.48 -6.49
CA ALA A 144 -8.93 -16.95 -7.88
C ALA A 144 -9.76 -18.23 -7.97
N ALA A 145 -9.51 -19.21 -7.10
CA ALA A 145 -10.30 -20.43 -7.02
C ALA A 145 -11.78 -20.14 -6.65
N ALA A 146 -12.03 -19.22 -5.72
CA ALA A 146 -13.38 -18.80 -5.36
C ALA A 146 -14.08 -18.10 -6.54
N TRP A 147 -13.40 -17.24 -7.29
CA TRP A 147 -13.97 -16.58 -8.46
C TRP A 147 -14.24 -17.55 -9.62
N ALA A 148 -13.40 -18.58 -9.80
CA ALA A 148 -13.63 -19.64 -10.77
C ALA A 148 -14.92 -20.44 -10.48
N THR A 149 -15.30 -20.56 -9.20
CA THR A 149 -16.58 -21.18 -8.78
C THR A 149 -17.77 -20.20 -8.78
N GLY A 150 -17.57 -18.96 -9.26
CA GLY A 150 -18.62 -17.96 -9.40
C GLY A 150 -18.85 -17.08 -8.16
N ALA A 151 -18.00 -17.19 -7.14
CA ALA A 151 -18.07 -16.28 -5.99
C ALA A 151 -17.82 -14.83 -6.42
N LYS A 152 -18.53 -13.88 -5.80
CA LYS A 152 -18.40 -12.44 -6.09
C LYS A 152 -17.79 -11.72 -4.89
N SER A 153 -16.75 -10.92 -5.15
CA SER A 153 -16.14 -10.08 -4.11
C SER A 153 -16.96 -8.81 -3.86
N GLY A 154 -16.76 -8.20 -2.69
CA GLY A 154 -17.33 -6.91 -2.31
C GLY A 154 -18.66 -6.99 -1.53
N ARG A 155 -19.21 -5.81 -1.23
CA ARG A 155 -20.45 -5.68 -0.46
C ARG A 155 -21.63 -6.21 -1.28
N ARG A 156 -22.38 -7.18 -0.72
CA ARG A 156 -23.63 -7.68 -1.33
C ARG A 156 -24.56 -6.50 -1.70
N PRO A 157 -25.08 -6.42 -2.94
CA PRO A 157 -25.97 -5.33 -3.36
C PRO A 157 -27.19 -5.21 -2.46
N GLN A 158 -27.61 -3.98 -2.13
CA GLN A 158 -28.73 -3.73 -1.20
C GLN A 158 -30.04 -4.35 -1.68
N VAL A 159 -30.36 -4.24 -2.98
CA VAL A 159 -31.54 -4.87 -3.58
C VAL A 159 -31.51 -6.41 -3.40
N ALA A 160 -30.33 -7.01 -3.53
CA ALA A 160 -30.13 -8.45 -3.30
C ALA A 160 -30.14 -8.86 -1.81
N LYS A 161 -30.01 -7.91 -0.89
CA LYS A 161 -30.23 -8.15 0.54
C LYS A 161 -31.71 -8.09 0.90
N LEU A 162 -32.47 -7.22 0.22
CA LEU A 162 -33.92 -7.09 0.39
C LEU A 162 -34.71 -8.23 -0.28
N GLY A 163 -34.07 -9.08 -1.09
CA GLY A 163 -34.76 -10.13 -1.85
C GLY A 163 -35.53 -9.62 -3.08
N ALA A 164 -35.61 -8.31 -3.28
CA ALA A 164 -36.42 -7.66 -4.32
C ALA A 164 -35.77 -7.64 -5.73
N VAL A 165 -34.79 -8.48 -6.02
CA VAL A 165 -34.06 -8.42 -7.31
C VAL A 165 -34.97 -8.75 -8.47
N ASP A 166 -35.75 -9.83 -8.36
CA ASP A 166 -36.63 -10.28 -9.43
C ASP A 166 -37.80 -9.32 -9.65
N GLU A 167 -38.40 -8.82 -8.56
CA GLU A 167 -39.46 -7.81 -8.59
C GLU A 167 -38.99 -6.52 -9.28
N VAL A 168 -37.81 -6.00 -8.90
CA VAL A 168 -37.21 -4.81 -9.54
C VAL A 168 -36.97 -5.04 -11.02
N ARG A 169 -36.47 -6.21 -11.41
CA ARG A 169 -36.19 -6.54 -12.81
C ARG A 169 -37.50 -6.67 -13.61
N GLN A 170 -38.53 -7.28 -13.04
CA GLN A 170 -39.84 -7.42 -13.66
C GLN A 170 -40.50 -6.05 -13.82
N ALA A 171 -40.55 -5.24 -12.77
CA ALA A 171 -41.12 -3.90 -12.80
C ALA A 171 -40.38 -2.98 -13.78
N PHE A 172 -39.05 -3.11 -13.88
CA PHE A 172 -38.29 -2.37 -14.88
C PHE A 172 -38.67 -2.77 -16.32
N ARG A 173 -38.87 -4.07 -16.60
CA ARG A 173 -39.31 -4.56 -17.91
C ARG A 173 -40.73 -4.10 -18.27
N THR A 174 -41.61 -3.93 -17.28
CA THR A 174 -42.97 -3.39 -17.50
C THR A 174 -43.01 -1.87 -17.62
N GLY A 175 -41.86 -1.19 -17.55
CA GLY A 175 -41.72 0.24 -17.81
C GLY A 175 -41.55 1.12 -16.57
N ALA A 176 -41.40 0.54 -15.37
CA ALA A 176 -41.15 1.32 -14.16
C ALA A 176 -39.80 2.04 -14.23
N SER A 177 -39.78 3.34 -13.89
CA SER A 177 -38.54 4.11 -13.88
C SER A 177 -37.63 3.73 -12.70
N ILE A 178 -36.31 3.82 -12.92
CA ILE A 178 -35.29 3.62 -11.88
C ILE A 178 -35.54 4.50 -10.65
N ALA A 179 -36.04 5.72 -10.86
CA ALA A 179 -36.34 6.66 -9.79
C ALA A 179 -37.59 6.28 -8.98
N ALA A 180 -38.58 5.62 -9.59
CA ALA A 180 -39.75 5.10 -8.88
C ALA A 180 -39.35 3.92 -7.99
N LEU A 181 -38.66 2.93 -8.57
CA LEU A 181 -38.18 1.73 -7.85
C LEU A 181 -37.24 2.06 -6.69
N ALA A 182 -36.39 3.07 -6.86
CA ALA A 182 -35.48 3.52 -5.80
C ALA A 182 -36.24 4.13 -4.59
N ARG A 183 -37.34 4.85 -4.84
CA ARG A 183 -38.16 5.45 -3.78
C ARG A 183 -38.97 4.39 -3.05
N GLU A 184 -39.58 3.49 -3.79
CA GLU A 184 -40.40 2.39 -3.27
C GLU A 184 -39.60 1.47 -2.33
N LEU A 185 -38.38 1.10 -2.74
CA LEU A 185 -37.51 0.22 -1.97
C LEU A 185 -36.60 0.96 -0.98
N HIS A 186 -36.71 2.27 -0.86
CA HIS A 186 -35.85 3.12 -0.02
C HIS A 186 -34.33 2.88 -0.24
N VAL A 187 -33.93 2.65 -1.49
CA VAL A 187 -32.53 2.43 -1.89
C VAL A 187 -32.03 3.53 -2.84
N SER A 188 -30.73 3.64 -3.02
CA SER A 188 -30.18 4.57 -3.99
C SER A 188 -30.50 4.15 -5.43
N ARG A 189 -30.63 5.12 -6.35
CA ARG A 189 -30.77 4.85 -7.80
C ARG A 189 -29.62 3.99 -8.34
N GLY A 190 -28.43 4.12 -7.75
CA GLY A 190 -27.27 3.28 -8.08
C GLY A 190 -27.51 1.81 -7.75
N ALA A 191 -28.17 1.49 -6.64
CA ALA A 191 -28.50 0.11 -6.28
C ALA A 191 -29.51 -0.52 -7.27
N ILE A 192 -30.50 0.25 -7.72
CA ILE A 192 -31.43 -0.18 -8.78
C ILE A 192 -30.70 -0.36 -10.11
N ARG A 193 -29.88 0.61 -10.53
CA ARG A 193 -29.05 0.49 -11.76
C ARG A 193 -28.17 -0.75 -11.75
N THR A 194 -27.60 -1.12 -10.61
CA THR A 194 -26.82 -2.37 -10.49
C THR A 194 -27.69 -3.62 -10.65
N ALA A 195 -28.92 -3.61 -10.16
CA ALA A 195 -29.84 -4.75 -10.25
C ALA A 195 -30.40 -4.97 -11.67
N VAL A 196 -30.53 -3.90 -12.46
CA VAL A 196 -31.03 -3.92 -13.85
C VAL A 196 -29.94 -3.64 -14.88
N ALA A 197 -28.66 -3.76 -14.50
CA ALA A 197 -27.54 -3.30 -15.31
C ALA A 197 -27.53 -3.90 -16.73
N ASP A 198 -27.85 -5.18 -16.84
CA ASP A 198 -27.96 -5.97 -18.06
C ASP A 198 -29.23 -5.68 -18.88
N LEU A 199 -30.20 -4.96 -18.32
CA LEU A 199 -31.45 -4.58 -18.99
C LEU A 199 -31.42 -3.13 -19.53
N LEU A 200 -30.37 -2.37 -19.26
CA LEU A 200 -30.24 -0.97 -19.69
C LEU A 200 -29.85 -0.87 -21.17
N PRO A 201 -30.58 -0.10 -22.01
CA PRO A 201 -30.23 0.09 -23.42
C PRO A 201 -28.91 0.87 -23.57
N GLY A 202 -28.06 0.44 -24.51
CA GLY A 202 -26.82 1.14 -24.87
C GLY A 202 -25.62 0.90 -23.94
N GLN A 203 -25.65 -0.14 -23.09
CA GLN A 203 -24.39 -0.63 -22.53
C GLN A 203 -23.61 -1.35 -23.64
N PRO A 204 -22.29 -1.08 -23.83
CA PRO A 204 -21.48 -2.03 -24.55
C PRO A 204 -21.63 -3.36 -23.82
N GLU A 205 -22.05 -4.41 -24.53
CA GLU A 205 -22.11 -5.76 -23.98
C GLU A 205 -20.83 -5.99 -23.19
N ARG A 206 -20.97 -6.28 -21.90
CA ARG A 206 -19.84 -6.77 -21.13
C ARG A 206 -19.50 -8.10 -21.79
N PRO A 207 -18.35 -8.23 -22.49
CA PRO A 207 -18.15 -9.39 -23.33
C PRO A 207 -18.26 -10.63 -22.45
N ALA A 208 -19.15 -11.54 -22.83
CA ALA A 208 -19.00 -12.93 -22.45
C ALA A 208 -17.57 -13.32 -22.84
N ALA A 209 -16.87 -14.03 -21.95
CA ALA A 209 -15.52 -14.51 -22.21
C ALA A 209 -15.54 -15.44 -23.42
N THR A 210 -15.36 -14.87 -24.61
CA THR A 210 -15.08 -15.60 -25.84
C THR A 210 -14.13 -14.74 -26.64
N ALA A 211 -12.93 -15.29 -26.77
CA ALA A 211 -11.76 -14.65 -27.31
C ALA A 211 -11.98 -14.20 -28.76
N VAL A 212 -11.96 -12.89 -28.95
CA VAL A 212 -11.34 -12.27 -30.11
C VAL A 212 -10.31 -11.31 -29.53
N ILE A 213 -9.03 -11.72 -29.56
CA ILE A 213 -7.92 -10.93 -29.04
C ILE A 213 -7.68 -9.76 -30.01
N ALA A 214 -8.51 -8.73 -29.90
CA ALA A 214 -8.08 -7.40 -30.32
C ALA A 214 -6.98 -6.97 -29.33
N PRO A 215 -5.86 -6.39 -29.80
CA PRO A 215 -4.78 -5.97 -28.91
C PRO A 215 -5.32 -4.93 -27.92
N GLN A 216 -5.53 -5.37 -26.68
CA GLN A 216 -6.17 -4.53 -25.67
C GLN A 216 -5.20 -3.43 -25.27
N ALA A 217 -5.64 -2.17 -25.41
CA ALA A 217 -4.86 -1.03 -24.97
C ALA A 217 -4.86 -0.98 -23.44
N VAL A 218 -3.69 -0.92 -22.84
CA VAL A 218 -3.49 -0.82 -21.39
C VAL A 218 -2.98 0.55 -21.05
N ARG A 219 -3.53 1.14 -19.98
CA ARG A 219 -3.06 2.41 -19.45
C ARG A 219 -1.92 2.17 -18.47
N MET A 220 -0.73 2.69 -18.78
CA MET A 220 0.44 2.62 -17.90
C MET A 220 0.98 4.00 -17.55
N GLU A 221 1.51 4.09 -16.33
CA GLU A 221 2.23 5.28 -15.86
C GLU A 221 3.71 5.13 -16.24
N ILE A 222 4.21 6.06 -17.04
CA ILE A 222 5.62 6.18 -17.41
C ILE A 222 6.27 7.23 -16.47
N PRO A 223 7.38 6.88 -15.77
CA PRO A 223 8.10 7.86 -14.95
C PRO A 223 8.59 9.06 -15.79
N GLY A 224 8.52 10.28 -15.24
CA GLY A 224 8.87 11.49 -15.98
C GLY A 224 10.31 11.53 -16.52
N LYS A 225 11.24 10.79 -15.91
CA LYS A 225 12.61 10.61 -16.44
C LYS A 225 12.61 9.86 -17.77
N ILE A 226 11.85 8.77 -17.87
CA ILE A 226 11.68 7.98 -19.10
C ILE A 226 10.93 8.83 -20.14
N ALA A 227 9.86 9.49 -19.73
CA ALA A 227 9.09 10.35 -20.63
C ALA A 227 9.91 11.53 -21.19
N ARG A 228 10.84 12.08 -20.40
CA ARG A 228 11.77 13.13 -20.86
C ARG A 228 12.79 12.59 -21.86
N HIS A 229 13.32 11.39 -21.62
CA HIS A 229 14.25 10.76 -22.55
C HIS A 229 13.63 10.57 -23.95
N PHE A 230 12.35 10.22 -24.04
CA PHE A 230 11.63 10.17 -25.33
C PHE A 230 11.37 11.53 -25.98
N HIS A 231 11.46 12.62 -25.22
CA HIS A 231 11.40 13.97 -25.78
C HIS A 231 12.76 14.43 -26.29
N ASP A 232 13.84 13.98 -25.63
CA ASP A 232 15.21 14.38 -25.94
C ASP A 232 15.85 13.51 -27.04
N HIS A 233 15.31 12.32 -27.32
CA HIS A 233 15.78 11.38 -28.34
C HIS A 233 14.65 10.94 -29.29
N ASP A 234 14.86 11.09 -30.60
CA ASP A 234 13.83 10.98 -31.65
C ASP A 234 13.72 9.59 -32.33
N GLU A 235 14.30 8.54 -31.75
CA GLU A 235 14.28 7.18 -32.34
C GLU A 235 13.02 6.38 -31.96
N LEU A 236 11.83 6.95 -32.22
CA LEU A 236 10.55 6.30 -31.97
C LEU A 236 9.69 6.20 -33.24
N GLY A 237 9.01 5.08 -33.43
CA GLY A 237 8.03 4.90 -34.51
C GLY A 237 6.78 5.78 -34.35
N ASP A 238 6.03 5.94 -35.43
CA ASP A 238 4.83 6.79 -35.48
C ASP A 238 3.77 6.41 -34.44
N THR A 239 3.66 5.11 -34.14
CA THR A 239 2.73 4.54 -33.16
C THR A 239 3.07 4.92 -31.73
N GLU A 240 4.34 4.85 -31.37
CA GLU A 240 4.91 5.22 -30.09
C GLU A 240 4.78 6.72 -29.86
N GLN A 241 5.16 7.52 -30.87
CA GLN A 241 5.03 8.98 -30.82
C GLN A 241 3.57 9.42 -30.68
N ARG A 242 2.64 8.75 -31.36
CA ARG A 242 1.20 9.02 -31.23
C ARG A 242 0.71 8.70 -29.82
N ALA A 243 1.12 7.57 -29.26
CA ALA A 243 0.76 7.16 -27.90
C ALA A 243 1.29 8.14 -26.84
N LEU A 244 2.53 8.61 -26.98
CA LEU A 244 3.12 9.61 -26.10
C LEU A 244 2.41 10.96 -26.19
N ARG A 245 2.08 11.43 -27.40
CA ARG A 245 1.33 12.68 -27.63
C ARG A 245 -0.08 12.66 -27.03
N GLN A 246 -0.74 11.50 -27.04
CA GLN A 246 -2.05 11.30 -26.42
C GLN A 246 -1.95 11.07 -24.89
N GLY A 247 -0.73 10.89 -24.37
CA GLY A 247 -0.49 10.66 -22.96
C GLY A 247 -0.87 11.86 -22.09
N ARG A 248 -1.36 11.59 -20.88
CA ARG A 248 -1.74 12.62 -19.91
C ARG A 248 -0.67 12.78 -18.84
N THR A 249 -0.08 13.96 -18.76
CA THR A 249 0.90 14.32 -17.71
C THR A 249 0.20 14.55 -16.37
N VAL A 250 0.73 13.94 -15.31
CA VAL A 250 0.27 14.10 -13.91
C VAL A 250 1.45 14.59 -13.07
N ARG A 251 1.27 15.72 -12.36
CA ARG A 251 2.32 16.25 -11.48
C ARG A 251 2.52 15.36 -10.24
N ARG A 252 3.78 15.14 -9.87
CA ARG A 252 4.22 14.32 -8.73
C ARG A 252 5.31 15.06 -7.96
N GLY A 253 4.92 15.92 -7.02
CA GLY A 253 5.88 16.74 -6.25
C GLY A 253 6.73 17.63 -7.17
N GLN A 254 8.06 17.46 -7.11
CA GLN A 254 9.02 18.16 -7.99
C GLN A 254 9.15 17.53 -9.39
N GLY A 255 8.43 16.45 -9.69
CA GLY A 255 8.46 15.76 -10.98
C GLY A 255 7.07 15.55 -11.59
N TYR A 256 7.01 14.69 -12.60
CA TYR A 256 5.76 14.28 -13.24
C TYR A 256 5.81 12.80 -13.64
N SER A 257 4.65 12.25 -13.94
CA SER A 257 4.51 10.98 -14.66
C SER A 257 3.60 11.17 -15.87
N LEU A 258 3.82 10.37 -16.91
CA LEU A 258 3.03 10.41 -18.14
C LEU A 258 2.17 9.15 -18.19
N HIS A 259 0.85 9.31 -18.18
CA HIS A 259 -0.07 8.20 -18.31
C HIS A 259 -0.37 7.96 -19.78
N VAL A 260 0.10 6.84 -20.32
CA VAL A 260 -0.05 6.47 -21.74
C VAL A 260 -0.97 5.26 -21.84
N THR A 261 -1.92 5.31 -22.76
CA THR A 261 -2.82 4.19 -23.06
C THR A 261 -2.45 3.65 -24.44
N ALA A 262 -1.81 2.48 -24.50
CA ALA A 262 -1.38 1.87 -25.75
C ALA A 262 -1.39 0.34 -25.65
N THR A 263 -1.21 -0.35 -26.78
CA THR A 263 -1.09 -1.81 -26.78
C THR A 263 0.19 -2.24 -26.05
N HIS A 264 0.21 -3.49 -25.59
CA HIS A 264 1.38 -4.06 -24.93
C HIS A 264 2.65 -3.95 -25.80
N GLN A 265 2.53 -4.18 -27.10
CA GLN A 265 3.62 -4.08 -28.06
C GLN A 265 4.21 -2.67 -28.15
N VAL A 266 3.37 -1.63 -28.17
CA VAL A 266 3.84 -0.23 -28.17
C VAL A 266 4.59 0.09 -26.87
N HIS A 267 4.12 -0.43 -25.74
CA HIS A 267 4.82 -0.24 -24.47
C HIS A 267 6.15 -0.99 -24.38
N GLN A 268 6.26 -2.18 -24.99
CA GLN A 268 7.52 -2.90 -25.15
C GLN A 268 8.51 -2.11 -26.02
N ALA A 269 8.04 -1.55 -27.14
CA ALA A 269 8.87 -0.71 -28.02
C ALA A 269 9.38 0.54 -27.29
N LEU A 270 8.50 1.24 -26.55
CA LEU A 270 8.90 2.36 -25.71
C LEU A 270 9.93 1.97 -24.65
N LEU A 271 9.75 0.82 -23.99
CA LEU A 271 10.71 0.35 -22.98
C LEU A 271 12.07 0.02 -23.63
N ALA A 272 12.08 -0.62 -24.80
CA ALA A 272 13.29 -0.92 -25.54
C ALA A 272 14.05 0.36 -25.95
N ALA A 273 13.32 1.39 -26.42
CA ALA A 273 13.92 2.69 -26.75
C ALA A 273 14.54 3.40 -25.53
N ALA A 274 14.10 3.08 -24.31
CA ALA A 274 14.66 3.61 -23.07
C ALA A 274 15.81 2.76 -22.48
N ALA A 275 16.29 1.71 -23.17
CA ALA A 275 17.26 0.75 -22.62
C ALA A 275 18.58 1.38 -22.18
N THR A 276 19.01 2.46 -22.84
CA THR A 276 20.24 3.22 -22.51
C THR A 276 20.22 3.77 -21.08
N LEU A 277 19.03 4.03 -20.53
CA LEU A 277 18.84 4.48 -19.15
C LEU A 277 19.10 3.38 -18.10
N ASN A 278 19.31 2.14 -18.53
CA ASN A 278 19.64 1.00 -17.68
C ASN A 278 21.14 0.61 -17.72
N GLU A 279 21.94 1.23 -18.58
CA GLU A 279 23.36 0.90 -18.77
C GLU A 279 24.25 1.34 -17.57
N GLU A 280 25.46 0.81 -17.49
CA GLU A 280 26.40 1.08 -16.38
C GLU A 280 26.79 2.57 -16.27
N GLY A 281 26.75 3.31 -17.38
CA GLY A 281 26.98 4.76 -17.43
C GLY A 281 25.78 5.62 -16.97
N ALA A 282 24.60 5.03 -16.79
CA ALA A 282 23.39 5.76 -16.43
C ALA A 282 23.30 6.07 -14.93
N SER A 283 22.70 7.23 -14.61
CA SER A 283 22.53 7.63 -13.21
C SER A 283 21.66 6.64 -12.43
N SER A 284 21.84 6.56 -11.11
CA SER A 284 21.03 5.68 -10.26
C SER A 284 19.53 6.00 -10.34
N ALA A 285 19.17 7.26 -10.62
CA ALA A 285 17.80 7.70 -10.79
C ALA A 285 17.19 7.21 -12.12
N ASP A 286 17.99 7.16 -13.19
CA ASP A 286 17.55 6.72 -14.51
C ASP A 286 17.35 5.20 -14.52
N ARG A 287 18.31 4.44 -13.96
CA ARG A 287 18.19 2.99 -13.76
C ARG A 287 16.97 2.62 -12.91
N LYS A 288 16.67 3.41 -11.87
CA LYS A 288 15.46 3.23 -11.05
C LYS A 288 14.19 3.50 -11.86
N ALA A 289 14.17 4.57 -12.66
CA ALA A 289 13.01 4.91 -13.49
C ALA A 289 12.74 3.84 -14.56
N TYR A 290 13.79 3.30 -15.18
CA TYR A 290 13.70 2.20 -16.14
C TYR A 290 13.11 0.95 -15.48
N ARG A 291 13.65 0.55 -14.33
CA ARG A 291 13.15 -0.62 -13.58
C ARG A 291 11.69 -0.49 -13.17
N ILE A 292 11.25 0.71 -12.77
CA ILE A 292 9.85 0.98 -12.44
C ILE A 292 8.96 0.78 -13.68
N TYR A 293 9.39 1.23 -14.85
CA TYR A 293 8.61 1.07 -16.08
C TYR A 293 8.56 -0.40 -16.53
N LEU A 294 9.69 -1.10 -16.47
CA LEU A 294 9.78 -2.54 -16.73
C LEU A 294 8.84 -3.35 -15.82
N ASP A 295 8.89 -3.11 -14.51
CA ASP A 295 8.07 -3.82 -13.50
C ASP A 295 6.56 -3.61 -13.72
N ARG A 296 6.17 -2.41 -14.16
CA ARG A 296 4.78 -2.11 -14.53
C ARG A 296 4.35 -2.89 -15.78
N LEU A 297 5.22 -2.96 -16.78
CA LEU A 297 4.95 -3.70 -18.02
C LEU A 297 4.79 -5.20 -17.74
N THR A 298 5.72 -5.79 -16.98
CA THR A 298 5.67 -7.24 -16.63
C THR A 298 4.45 -7.59 -15.79
N THR A 299 4.05 -6.72 -14.85
CA THR A 299 2.84 -6.91 -14.04
C THR A 299 1.58 -6.92 -14.92
N VAL A 300 1.51 -6.04 -15.92
CA VAL A 300 0.39 -5.97 -16.86
C VAL A 300 0.34 -7.22 -17.76
N SER A 301 1.48 -7.72 -18.26
CA SER A 301 1.52 -8.96 -19.03
C SER A 301 0.99 -10.15 -18.23
N ALA A 302 1.37 -10.26 -16.95
CA ALA A 302 0.90 -11.33 -16.06
C ALA A 302 -0.62 -11.26 -15.78
N THR A 303 -1.22 -10.06 -15.88
CA THR A 303 -2.65 -9.86 -15.65
C THR A 303 -3.50 -10.10 -16.92
N GLY A 304 -2.87 -10.07 -18.11
CA GLY A 304 -3.54 -10.23 -19.41
C GLY A 304 -3.54 -11.63 -20.02
N ILE A 305 -3.01 -12.64 -19.31
CA ILE A 305 -2.98 -14.05 -19.75
C ILE A 305 -4.18 -14.87 -19.20
N ASN A 306 -5.10 -14.24 -18.45
CA ASN A 306 -6.35 -14.88 -17.98
C ASN A 306 -7.54 -14.62 -18.89
#